data_AF-A0A955VEJ4-F1
#
_entry.id   AF-A0A955VEJ4-F1
#
_cell.length_a   1.000
_cell.length_b   1.000
_cell.length_c   1.000
_cell.angle_alpha   90.00
_cell.angle_beta   90.00
_cell.angle_gamma   90.00
#
_symmetry.space_group_name_H-M   'P 1'
#
loop_
_entity.id
_entity.type
_entity.pdbx_description
1 polymer ?
#
loop_
_entity_poly.entity_id
_entity_poly.type
_entity_poly.pdbx_seq_one_letter_code
_entity_poly.pdbx_strand_id
1 'polypeptide(L)'
;RQAGMVVSPLKVYDEVSLRLGIKGIMQREKYLGEDLSGVPAIRLMKAMVEDHGRIGKVAGKGFYEYAGRERHIWSGLRPLVRELFGEVKPDKTGVDVIADRLMLVQVAEVARCLEEGILVRKHDAEVGAIFGIGFAPSSGGPLAWMDRRGIRDVVTALRGLADEHGEQYAPPKILVDMAERGERFFPEV
;
A
#
# COMPACT_ATOMS: atom_id res chain seq x y z
N ARG A 1 -11.15 10.82 6.77
CA ARG A 1 -10.30 9.62 6.93
C ARG A 1 -11.22 8.40 6.86
N GLN A 2 -11.47 7.84 5.66
CA GLN A 2 -12.49 6.79 5.47
C GLN A 2 -11.94 5.39 5.79
N ALA A 3 -10.70 5.06 5.34
CA ALA A 3 -10.05 3.78 5.66
C ALA A 3 -9.39 3.70 7.06
N GLY A 4 -9.51 4.75 7.89
CA GLY A 4 -8.90 4.78 9.23
C GLY A 4 -7.39 5.06 9.31
N MET A 5 -6.66 5.06 8.19
CA MET A 5 -5.22 5.35 8.15
C MET A 5 -4.87 6.75 8.70
N VAL A 6 -3.74 6.85 9.40
CA VAL A 6 -3.29 8.10 10.07
C VAL A 6 -2.94 9.19 9.04
N VAL A 7 -2.36 8.79 7.91
CA VAL A 7 -1.89 9.66 6.82
C VAL A 7 -2.36 9.09 5.47
N SER A 8 -2.72 9.96 4.53
CA SER A 8 -3.10 9.56 3.17
C SER A 8 -1.88 9.08 2.36
N PRO A 9 -2.02 8.09 1.46
CA PRO A 9 -0.90 7.41 0.82
C PRO A 9 0.09 8.34 0.10
N LEU A 10 -0.39 9.23 -0.78
CA LEU A 10 0.50 10.17 -1.50
C LEU A 10 1.23 11.14 -0.55
N LYS A 11 0.58 11.51 0.56
CA LYS A 11 1.20 12.40 1.56
C LYS A 11 2.31 11.70 2.32
N VAL A 12 2.17 10.40 2.61
CA VAL A 12 3.24 9.62 3.25
C VAL A 12 4.50 9.66 2.40
N TYR A 13 4.38 9.43 1.09
CA TYR A 13 5.52 9.52 0.16
C TYR A 13 6.19 10.88 0.17
N ASP A 14 5.41 11.96 0.18
CA ASP A 14 5.97 13.31 0.23
C ASP A 14 6.63 13.63 1.57
N GLU A 15 6.10 13.13 2.70
CA GLU A 15 6.62 13.38 4.04
C GLU A 15 7.88 12.57 4.35
N VAL A 16 7.98 11.33 3.86
CA VAL A 16 9.18 10.50 3.99
C VAL A 16 10.27 10.91 3.00
N SER A 17 9.88 11.36 1.80
CA SER A 17 10.68 11.68 0.61
C SER A 17 10.58 10.62 -0.49
N LEU A 18 10.10 11.05 -1.66
CA LEU A 18 10.10 10.26 -2.90
C LEU A 18 11.51 9.82 -3.30
N ARG A 19 12.52 10.68 -3.10
CA ARG A 19 13.92 10.35 -3.38
C ARG A 19 14.43 9.20 -2.52
N LEU A 20 14.04 9.17 -1.24
CA LEU A 20 14.41 8.07 -0.35
C LEU A 20 13.74 6.77 -0.78
N GLY A 21 12.46 6.83 -1.16
CA GLY A 21 11.73 5.69 -1.73
C GLY A 21 12.42 5.09 -2.95
N ILE A 22 12.77 5.93 -3.94
CA ILE A 22 13.49 5.49 -5.15
C ILE A 22 14.86 4.88 -4.81
N LYS A 23 15.62 5.48 -3.90
CA LYS A 23 16.90 4.89 -3.45
C LYS A 23 16.72 3.51 -2.83
N GLY A 24 15.67 3.31 -2.03
CA GLY A 24 15.33 2.01 -1.45
C GLY A 24 15.00 0.97 -2.52
N ILE A 25 14.23 1.36 -3.53
CA ILE A 25 13.89 0.50 -4.68
C ILE A 25 15.16 0.10 -5.45
N MET A 26 16.01 1.06 -5.83
CA MET A 26 17.26 0.77 -6.55
C MET A 26 18.19 -0.15 -5.74
N GLN A 27 18.22 0.03 -4.42
CA GLN A 27 19.00 -0.84 -3.54
C GLN A 27 18.44 -2.26 -3.51
N ARG A 28 17.11 -2.42 -3.50
CA ARG A 28 16.44 -3.71 -3.60
C ARG A 28 16.75 -4.40 -4.93
N GLU A 29 16.62 -3.72 -6.06
CA GLU A 29 16.96 -4.25 -7.39
C GLU A 29 18.40 -4.78 -7.40
N LYS A 30 19.34 -4.00 -6.86
CA LYS A 30 20.75 -4.40 -6.76
C LYS A 30 20.98 -5.63 -5.89
N TYR A 31 20.28 -5.76 -4.77
CA TYR A 31 20.49 -6.88 -3.84
C TYR A 31 19.78 -8.16 -4.27
N LEU A 32 18.55 -8.06 -4.80
CA LEU A 32 17.72 -9.21 -5.15
C LEU A 32 17.85 -9.61 -6.63
N GLY A 33 18.48 -8.77 -7.46
CA GLY A 33 18.57 -9.02 -8.91
C GLY A 33 17.21 -8.89 -9.63
N GLU A 34 16.26 -8.19 -9.02
CA GLU A 34 14.94 -7.93 -9.59
C GLU A 34 14.99 -6.70 -10.51
N ASP A 35 14.30 -6.75 -11.64
CA ASP A 35 14.00 -5.57 -12.47
C ASP A 35 12.61 -5.05 -12.12
N LEU A 36 12.56 -3.92 -11.41
CA LEU A 36 11.33 -3.25 -10.99
C LEU A 36 11.02 -2.03 -11.87
N SER A 37 11.80 -1.77 -12.91
CA SER A 37 11.62 -0.62 -13.80
C SER A 37 10.30 -0.68 -14.59
N GLY A 38 9.75 -1.88 -14.79
CA GLY A 38 8.46 -2.12 -15.41
C GLY A 38 7.25 -1.77 -14.52
N VAL A 39 7.45 -1.61 -13.20
CA VAL A 39 6.34 -1.31 -12.28
C VAL A 39 5.87 0.14 -12.48
N PRO A 40 4.58 0.38 -12.84
CA PRO A 40 4.11 1.72 -13.19
C PRO A 40 4.33 2.77 -12.09
N ALA A 41 4.10 2.40 -10.83
CA ALA A 41 4.32 3.31 -9.70
C ALA A 41 5.78 3.73 -9.55
N ILE A 42 6.73 2.81 -9.79
CA ILE A 42 8.18 3.07 -9.70
C ILE A 42 8.60 3.97 -10.85
N ARG A 43 8.16 3.68 -12.08
CA ARG A 43 8.44 4.52 -13.26
C ARG A 43 7.91 5.95 -13.08
N LEU A 44 6.69 6.11 -12.55
CA LEU A 44 6.12 7.42 -12.24
C LEU A 44 6.94 8.17 -11.18
N MET A 45 7.24 7.53 -10.05
CA MET A 45 8.03 8.17 -8.99
C MET A 45 9.43 8.54 -9.45
N LYS A 46 10.05 7.71 -10.30
CA LYS A 46 11.36 7.97 -10.89
C LYS A 46 11.33 9.22 -11.77
N ALA A 47 10.38 9.31 -12.71
CA ALA A 47 10.22 10.49 -13.55
C ALA A 47 9.93 11.77 -12.73
N MET A 48 9.08 11.66 -11.70
CA MET A 48 8.83 12.78 -10.78
C MET A 48 10.10 13.28 -10.08
N VAL A 49 10.96 12.37 -9.64
CA VAL A 49 12.20 12.71 -8.92
C VAL A 49 13.30 13.20 -9.87
N GLU A 50 13.57 12.45 -10.94
CA GLU A 50 14.71 12.66 -11.84
C GLU A 50 14.43 13.79 -12.84
N ASP A 51 13.27 13.79 -13.49
CA ASP A 51 12.97 14.72 -14.59
C ASP A 51 12.33 16.03 -14.08
N HIS A 52 11.60 15.98 -12.96
CA HIS A 52 10.88 17.13 -12.41
C HIS A 52 11.39 17.62 -11.05
N GLY A 53 12.40 16.96 -10.48
CA GLY A 53 13.03 17.34 -9.21
C GLY A 53 12.06 17.34 -8.02
N ARG A 54 11.01 16.51 -8.05
CA ARG A 54 9.96 16.46 -7.02
C ARG A 54 10.33 15.46 -5.94
N ILE A 55 11.20 15.87 -5.04
CA ILE A 55 11.82 14.96 -4.04
C ILE A 55 11.00 14.80 -2.75
N GLY A 56 9.90 15.55 -2.58
CA GLY A 56 9.00 15.50 -1.42
C GLY A 56 8.84 16.84 -0.72
N LYS A 57 8.14 16.82 0.42
CA LYS A 57 7.76 18.00 1.22
C LYS A 57 8.96 18.85 1.67
N VAL A 58 10.11 18.21 1.94
CA VAL A 58 11.36 18.90 2.33
C VAL A 58 11.82 19.93 1.28
N ALA A 59 11.52 19.68 0.00
CA ALA A 59 11.82 20.60 -1.10
C ALA A 59 10.61 21.45 -1.52
N GLY A 60 9.51 21.39 -0.77
CA GLY A 60 8.26 22.05 -1.11
C GLY A 60 7.49 21.43 -2.29
N LYS A 61 7.96 20.32 -2.87
CA LYS A 61 7.35 19.68 -4.04
C LYS A 61 7.53 18.16 -4.09
N GLY A 62 6.42 17.43 -4.10
CA GLY A 62 6.28 15.97 -4.30
C GLY A 62 5.03 15.66 -5.13
N PHE A 63 4.19 14.69 -4.78
CA PHE A 63 2.84 14.58 -5.35
C PHE A 63 2.01 15.86 -5.15
N TYR A 64 2.27 16.56 -4.05
CA TYR A 64 1.70 17.86 -3.76
C TYR A 64 2.70 18.99 -4.05
N GLU A 65 2.18 20.18 -4.29
CA GLU A 65 2.89 21.43 -4.10
C GLU A 65 2.55 21.97 -2.70
N TYR A 66 3.57 22.44 -1.99
CA TYR A 66 3.44 22.91 -0.61
C TYR A 66 3.64 24.43 -0.55
N ALA A 67 2.58 25.15 -0.18
CA ALA A 67 2.58 26.60 0.02
C ALA A 67 2.32 26.89 1.51
N GLY A 68 3.37 26.78 2.32
CA GLY A 68 3.26 26.91 3.78
C GLY A 68 2.40 25.81 4.40
N ARG A 69 1.21 26.16 4.92
CA ARG A 69 0.26 25.19 5.49
C ARG A 69 -0.67 24.57 4.44
N GLU A 70 -0.81 25.21 3.29
CA GLU A 70 -1.65 24.72 2.20
C GLU A 70 -0.89 23.74 1.32
N ARG A 71 -1.64 22.80 0.73
CA ARG A 71 -1.11 21.89 -0.27
C ARG A 71 -2.16 21.56 -1.32
N HIS A 72 -1.74 21.43 -2.56
CA HIS A 72 -2.56 21.05 -3.68
C HIS A 72 -1.86 19.97 -4.51
N ILE A 73 -2.63 19.09 -5.15
CA ILE A 73 -2.04 18.09 -6.06
C ILE A 73 -1.33 18.84 -7.18
N TRP A 74 -0.12 18.38 -7.51
CA TRP A 74 0.65 18.96 -8.59
C TRP A 74 -0.10 18.88 -9.91
N SER A 75 -0.28 20.03 -10.57
CA SER A 75 -0.98 20.12 -11.86
C SER A 75 -0.30 19.31 -12.97
N GLY A 76 1.02 19.10 -12.88
CA GLY A 76 1.78 18.28 -13.82
C GLY A 76 1.65 16.76 -13.63
N LEU A 77 1.04 16.29 -12.54
CA LEU A 77 0.90 14.86 -12.27
C LEU A 77 0.08 14.14 -13.34
N ARG A 78 -1.07 14.70 -13.73
CA ARG A 78 -1.95 14.08 -14.74
C ARG A 78 -1.34 14.10 -16.15
N PRO A 79 -0.75 15.21 -16.64
CA PRO A 79 0.02 15.21 -17.88
C PRO A 79 1.13 14.15 -17.88
N LEU A 80 1.91 14.04 -16.80
CA LEU A 80 2.99 13.05 -16.70
C LEU A 80 2.47 11.61 -16.74
N VAL A 81 1.38 11.31 -16.03
CA VAL A 81 0.73 9.99 -16.10
C VAL A 81 0.29 9.67 -17.53
N ARG A 82 -0.27 10.66 -18.26
CA ARG A 82 -0.67 10.49 -19.66
C ARG A 82 0.54 10.25 -20.58
N GLU A 83 1.63 10.95 -20.36
CA GLU A 83 2.86 10.79 -21.12
C GLU A 83 3.47 9.39 -20.93
N LEU A 84 3.54 8.91 -19.69
CA LEU A 84 4.17 7.63 -19.36
C LEU A 84 3.32 6.41 -19.73
N PHE A 85 2.00 6.52 -19.61
CA PHE A 85 1.08 5.37 -19.65
C PHE A 85 -0.09 5.54 -20.64
N GLY A 86 -0.15 6.64 -21.39
CA GLY A 86 -1.29 6.96 -22.25
C GLY A 86 -2.52 7.40 -21.47
N GLU A 87 -3.68 7.47 -22.14
CA GLU A 87 -4.93 7.84 -21.46
C GLU A 87 -5.39 6.70 -20.54
N VAL A 88 -5.18 6.86 -19.24
CA VAL A 88 -5.66 5.92 -18.23
C VAL A 88 -7.05 6.34 -17.75
N LYS A 89 -8.04 5.49 -17.97
CA LYS A 89 -9.40 5.64 -17.42
C LYS A 89 -9.69 4.45 -16.52
N PRO A 90 -9.47 4.56 -15.20
CA PRO A 90 -9.84 3.49 -14.28
C PRO A 90 -11.35 3.28 -14.27
N ASP A 91 -11.79 2.03 -14.45
CA ASP A 91 -13.21 1.66 -14.46
C ASP A 91 -13.89 1.90 -13.11
N LYS A 92 -13.11 1.80 -12.02
CA LYS A 92 -13.59 1.97 -10.64
C LYS A 92 -12.68 2.95 -9.88
N THR A 93 -13.25 4.08 -9.46
CA THR A 93 -12.55 5.13 -8.68
C THR A 93 -13.25 5.50 -7.37
N GLY A 94 -14.29 4.76 -6.99
CA GLY A 94 -14.99 4.95 -5.73
C GLY A 94 -14.02 4.82 -4.55
N VAL A 95 -14.25 5.60 -3.49
CA VAL A 95 -13.31 5.63 -2.37
C VAL A 95 -13.20 4.27 -1.68
N ASP A 96 -14.31 3.52 -1.61
CA ASP A 96 -14.30 2.17 -1.03
C ASP A 96 -13.42 1.21 -1.85
N VAL A 97 -13.44 1.33 -3.18
CA VAL A 97 -12.58 0.51 -4.07
C VAL A 97 -11.10 0.85 -3.85
N ILE A 98 -10.77 2.14 -3.73
CA ILE A 98 -9.39 2.57 -3.47
C ILE A 98 -8.96 2.13 -2.06
N ALA A 99 -9.84 2.27 -1.07
CA ALA A 99 -9.58 1.85 0.30
C ALA A 99 -9.33 0.35 0.37
N ASP A 100 -10.18 -0.47 -0.26
CA ASP A 100 -10.02 -1.93 -0.27
C ASP A 100 -8.70 -2.34 -0.91
N ARG A 101 -8.36 -1.78 -2.08
CA ARG A 101 -7.07 -2.07 -2.74
C ARG A 101 -5.88 -1.75 -1.84
N LEU A 102 -5.90 -0.59 -1.18
CA LEU A 102 -4.81 -0.18 -0.30
C LEU A 102 -4.73 -1.01 0.99
N MET A 103 -5.87 -1.38 1.57
CA MET A 103 -5.90 -2.12 2.84
C MET A 103 -5.59 -3.60 2.62
N LEU A 104 -6.21 -4.24 1.62
CA LEU A 104 -6.10 -5.67 1.37
C LEU A 104 -4.66 -6.08 1.02
N VAL A 105 -3.94 -5.30 0.20
CA VAL A 105 -2.54 -5.61 -0.13
C VAL A 105 -1.63 -5.58 1.10
N GLN A 106 -1.89 -4.65 2.04
CA GLN A 106 -1.10 -4.54 3.27
C GLN A 106 -1.38 -5.69 4.23
N VAL A 107 -2.65 -6.04 4.45
CA VAL A 107 -2.99 -7.12 5.40
C VAL A 107 -2.61 -8.50 4.84
N ALA A 108 -2.65 -8.70 3.52
CA ALA A 108 -2.13 -9.90 2.88
C ALA A 108 -0.63 -10.07 3.14
N GLU A 109 0.14 -8.98 3.06
CA GLU A 109 1.58 -9.02 3.35
C GLU A 109 1.86 -9.34 4.82
N VAL A 110 1.07 -8.81 5.75
CA VAL A 110 1.19 -9.15 7.18
C VAL A 110 0.91 -10.65 7.40
N ALA A 111 -0.08 -11.21 6.71
CA ALA A 111 -0.34 -12.65 6.76
C ALA A 111 0.80 -13.48 6.13
N ARG A 112 1.39 -13.04 5.02
CA ARG A 112 2.60 -13.68 4.44
C ARG A 112 3.77 -13.68 5.42
N CYS A 113 4.05 -12.54 6.06
CA CYS A 113 5.10 -12.45 7.07
C CYS A 113 4.88 -13.40 8.27
N LEU A 114 3.62 -13.67 8.66
CA LEU A 114 3.32 -14.70 9.68
C LEU A 114 3.58 -16.11 9.14
N GLU A 115 3.15 -16.40 7.91
CA GLU A 115 3.34 -17.68 7.24
C GLU A 115 4.84 -18.02 7.05
N GLU A 116 5.64 -17.03 6.68
CA GLU A 116 7.09 -17.15 6.48
C GLU A 116 7.88 -17.16 7.80
N GLY A 117 7.21 -16.95 8.94
CA GLY A 117 7.86 -16.89 10.25
C GLY A 117 8.69 -15.62 10.51
N ILE A 118 8.58 -14.60 9.65
CA ILE A 118 9.17 -13.27 9.86
C ILE A 118 8.52 -12.60 11.08
N LEU A 119 7.19 -12.68 11.15
CA LEU A 119 6.43 -12.28 12.33
C LEU A 119 6.19 -13.50 13.22
N VAL A 120 6.72 -13.44 14.44
CA VAL A 120 6.62 -14.57 15.39
C VAL A 120 5.34 -14.52 16.23
N ARG A 121 4.85 -13.31 16.56
CA ARG A 121 3.68 -13.12 17.42
C ARG A 121 2.67 -12.19 16.77
N LYS A 122 1.39 -12.59 16.81
CA LYS A 122 0.26 -11.82 16.27
C LYS A 122 0.17 -10.42 16.89
N HIS A 123 0.34 -10.30 18.21
CA HIS A 123 0.30 -9.01 18.90
C HIS A 123 1.43 -8.06 18.48
N ASP A 124 2.62 -8.60 18.20
CA ASP A 124 3.75 -7.79 17.73
C ASP A 124 3.46 -7.23 16.32
N ALA A 125 2.77 -8.01 15.48
CA ALA A 125 2.30 -7.56 14.17
C ALA A 125 1.33 -6.37 14.28
N GLU A 126 0.35 -6.44 15.19
CA GLU A 126 -0.63 -5.37 15.41
C GLU A 126 0.04 -4.08 15.91
N VAL A 127 0.84 -4.19 16.97
CA VAL A 127 1.56 -3.05 17.56
C VAL A 127 2.52 -2.44 16.54
N GLY A 128 3.31 -3.28 15.85
CA GLY A 128 4.24 -2.85 14.82
C GLY A 128 3.54 -2.14 13.66
N ALA A 129 2.40 -2.64 13.19
CA ALA A 129 1.66 -2.02 12.10
C ALA A 129 1.03 -0.68 12.51
N ILE A 130 0.44 -0.60 13.72
CA ILE A 130 -0.20 0.63 14.22
C ILE A 130 0.85 1.72 14.46
N PHE A 131 1.93 1.42 15.18
CA PHE A 131 2.91 2.43 15.57
C PHE A 131 4.00 2.66 14.53
N GLY A 132 4.32 1.66 13.71
CA GLY A 132 5.34 1.76 12.66
C GLY A 132 4.81 2.41 11.40
N ILE A 133 3.76 1.84 10.79
CA ILE A 133 3.24 2.29 9.49
C ILE A 133 1.92 3.08 9.60
N GLY A 134 1.38 3.27 10.81
CA GLY A 134 0.14 4.01 11.02
C GLY A 134 -1.10 3.28 10.53
N PHE A 135 -1.08 1.94 10.55
CA PHE A 135 -2.20 1.11 10.10
C PHE A 135 -3.42 1.37 10.97
N ALA A 136 -4.53 1.74 10.31
CA ALA A 136 -5.84 2.11 10.87
C ALA A 136 -6.03 1.81 12.38
N PRO A 137 -5.63 2.71 13.31
CA PRO A 137 -5.51 2.36 14.73
C PRO A 137 -6.84 1.93 15.39
N SER A 138 -7.96 2.52 14.96
CA SER A 138 -9.29 2.14 15.42
C SER A 138 -9.73 0.73 14.97
N SER A 139 -8.90 0.03 14.19
CA SER A 139 -9.17 -1.32 13.76
C SER A 139 -8.65 -2.42 14.68
N GLY A 140 -7.77 -2.08 15.63
CA GLY A 140 -7.02 -3.06 16.40
C GLY A 140 -5.76 -3.57 15.70
N GLY A 141 -5.56 -3.20 14.42
CA GLY A 141 -4.40 -3.58 13.61
C GLY A 141 -4.82 -4.47 12.42
N PRO A 142 -3.89 -4.82 11.52
CA PRO A 142 -4.15 -5.61 10.31
C PRO A 142 -4.86 -6.95 10.54
N LEU A 143 -4.50 -7.71 11.59
CA LEU A 143 -5.08 -9.04 11.79
C LEU A 143 -6.51 -8.95 12.35
N ALA A 144 -6.72 -8.08 13.34
CA ALA A 144 -8.02 -7.76 13.91
C ALA A 144 -8.94 -7.10 12.87
N TRP A 145 -8.38 -6.31 11.94
CA TRP A 145 -9.13 -5.79 10.81
C TRP A 145 -9.64 -6.92 9.90
N MET A 146 -8.80 -7.90 9.56
CA MET A 146 -9.20 -9.07 8.76
C MET A 146 -10.25 -9.91 9.50
N ASP A 147 -10.08 -10.12 10.81
CA ASP A 147 -11.04 -10.85 11.63
C ASP A 147 -12.42 -10.15 11.68
N ARG A 148 -12.47 -8.82 11.76
CA ARG A 148 -13.74 -8.08 11.75
C ARG A 148 -14.41 -8.08 10.38
N ARG A 149 -13.62 -8.06 9.29
CA ARG A 149 -14.13 -8.22 7.93
C ARG A 149 -14.60 -9.65 7.65
N GLY A 150 -13.93 -10.63 8.25
CA GLY A 150 -14.14 -12.06 8.05
C GLY A 150 -13.13 -12.63 7.06
N ILE A 151 -12.40 -13.67 7.46
CA ILE A 151 -11.30 -14.24 6.67
C ILE A 151 -11.76 -14.76 5.31
N ARG A 152 -12.96 -15.34 5.22
CA ARG A 152 -13.55 -15.78 3.94
C ARG A 152 -13.80 -14.62 2.97
N ASP A 153 -14.29 -13.49 3.49
CA ASP A 153 -14.52 -12.28 2.67
C ASP A 153 -13.18 -11.69 2.23
N VAL A 154 -12.20 -11.63 3.12
CA VAL A 154 -10.84 -11.18 2.79
C VAL A 154 -10.23 -12.01 1.66
N VAL A 155 -10.28 -13.33 1.73
CA VAL A 155 -9.76 -14.23 0.67
C VAL A 155 -10.51 -14.01 -0.64
N THR A 156 -11.83 -13.86 -0.60
CA THR A 156 -12.65 -13.62 -1.79
C THR A 156 -12.28 -12.29 -2.46
N ALA A 157 -12.13 -11.22 -1.66
CA ALA A 157 -11.75 -9.91 -2.16
C ALA A 157 -10.31 -9.91 -2.72
N LEU A 158 -9.37 -10.58 -2.05
CA LEU A 158 -8.00 -10.73 -2.52
C LEU A 158 -7.92 -11.46 -3.87
N ARG A 159 -8.67 -12.55 -4.05
CA ARG A 159 -8.76 -13.26 -5.35
C ARG A 159 -9.28 -12.34 -6.45
N GLY A 160 -10.36 -11.62 -6.21
CA GLY A 160 -10.91 -10.68 -7.20
C GLY A 160 -9.90 -9.57 -7.58
N LEU A 161 -9.14 -9.07 -6.61
CA LEU A 161 -8.08 -8.10 -6.89
C LEU A 161 -6.87 -8.73 -7.58
N ALA A 162 -6.55 -9.99 -7.31
CA ALA A 162 -5.48 -10.71 -8.00
C ALA A 162 -5.82 -10.92 -9.48
N ASP A 163 -7.07 -11.30 -9.77
CA ASP A 163 -7.56 -11.44 -11.15
C ASP A 163 -7.52 -10.10 -11.92
N GLU A 164 -7.86 -8.99 -11.25
CA GLU A 164 -7.93 -7.65 -11.89
C GLU A 164 -6.57 -6.93 -11.96
N HIS A 165 -5.67 -7.19 -11.01
CA HIS A 165 -4.48 -6.36 -10.80
C HIS A 165 -3.16 -7.12 -10.61
N GLY A 166 -3.19 -8.45 -10.53
CA GLY A 166 -2.01 -9.31 -10.50
C GLY A 166 -1.64 -9.88 -9.13
N GLU A 167 -0.59 -10.70 -9.16
CA GLU A 167 -0.13 -11.61 -8.11
C GLU A 167 0.09 -10.96 -6.73
N GLN A 168 0.39 -9.67 -6.65
CA GLN A 168 0.60 -9.00 -5.36
C GLN A 168 -0.62 -9.07 -4.44
N TYR A 169 -1.82 -9.25 -5.00
CA TYR A 169 -3.06 -9.45 -4.26
C TYR A 169 -3.41 -10.93 -4.01
N ALA A 170 -2.60 -11.89 -4.49
CA ALA A 170 -2.87 -13.30 -4.27
C ALA A 170 -2.96 -13.62 -2.77
N PRO A 171 -4.05 -14.28 -2.30
CA PRO A 171 -4.19 -14.57 -0.89
C PRO A 171 -3.12 -15.57 -0.45
N PRO A 172 -2.35 -15.27 0.63
CA PRO A 172 -1.39 -16.23 1.17
C PRO A 172 -2.08 -17.49 1.68
N LYS A 173 -1.33 -18.60 1.71
CA LYS A 173 -1.90 -19.92 2.00
C LYS A 173 -2.52 -19.97 3.39
N ILE A 174 -1.92 -19.33 4.40
CA ILE A 174 -2.47 -19.20 5.74
C ILE A 174 -3.91 -18.65 5.75
N LEU A 175 -4.22 -17.65 4.92
CA LEU A 175 -5.57 -17.08 4.85
C LEU A 175 -6.54 -18.02 4.14
N VAL A 176 -6.10 -18.69 3.07
CA VAL A 176 -6.92 -19.69 2.36
C VAL A 176 -7.30 -20.84 3.29
N ASP A 177 -6.30 -21.40 3.97
CA ASP A 177 -6.43 -22.46 4.96
C ASP A 177 -7.39 -22.07 6.11
N MET A 178 -7.23 -20.87 6.67
CA MET A 178 -8.10 -20.35 7.71
C MET A 178 -9.53 -20.13 7.22
N ALA A 179 -9.71 -19.65 5.98
CA ALA A 179 -11.03 -19.47 5.38
C ALA A 179 -11.78 -20.80 5.23
N GLU A 180 -11.07 -21.86 4.82
CA GLU A 180 -11.62 -23.21 4.71
C GLU A 180 -12.05 -23.77 6.07
N ARG A 181 -11.20 -23.60 7.09
CA ARG A 181 -11.47 -24.08 8.46
C ARG A 181 -12.42 -23.19 9.27
N GLY A 182 -12.75 -22.00 8.78
CA GLY A 182 -13.59 -21.04 9.51
C GLY A 182 -12.88 -20.42 10.72
N GLU A 183 -11.57 -20.26 10.63
CA GLU A 183 -10.72 -19.75 11.71
C GLU A 183 -10.62 -18.22 11.71
N ARG A 184 -10.11 -17.70 12.83
CA ARG A 184 -9.79 -16.29 13.09
C ARG A 184 -8.38 -16.17 13.65
N PHE A 185 -7.77 -15.00 13.54
CA PHE A 185 -6.48 -14.75 14.17
C PHE A 185 -6.58 -14.66 15.70
N PHE A 186 -7.66 -14.05 16.20
CA PHE A 186 -7.96 -13.90 17.61
C PHE A 186 -9.26 -14.61 18.00
N PRO A 187 -9.37 -15.08 19.26
CA PRO A 187 -10.63 -15.62 19.77
C PRO A 187 -11.72 -14.53 19.80
N GLU A 188 -12.99 -14.96 19.71
CA GLU A 188 -14.11 -14.09 20.00
C GLU A 188 -14.05 -13.63 21.46
N VAL A 189 -14.28 -12.34 21.68
CA VAL A 189 -14.35 -11.73 23.02
C VAL A 189 -15.81 -11.71 23.47
#